data_AF-A0AAF0B2F9-F1
#
_entry.id   AF-A0AAF0B2F9-F1
#
_cell.length_a   1.000
_cell.length_b   1.000
_cell.length_c   1.000
_cell.angle_alpha   90.00
_cell.angle_beta   90.00
_cell.angle_gamma   90.00
#
_symmetry.space_group_name_H-M   'P 1'
#
loop_
_entity.id
_entity.type
_entity.pdbx_description
1 polymer ?
#
loop_
_entity_poly.entity_id
_entity_poly.type
_entity_poly.pdbx_seq_one_letter_code
_entity_poly.pdbx_strand_id
1 'polypeptide(L)'
;MDFLKQIRRRQREINLSNIFNFSPLTNDEKNHLIKIYGLLAFGTMITAMSCYIDITIIKIPRFIASIASLFCSFALASSCTYARYNDTQTSSKTKLIYFLGISSSIGILISDYIAYINRLNPSILPLAFFGSLSIFSCFSLSAIFSKNR
;
A
#
# COMPACT_ATOMS: atom_id res chain seq x y z
N MET A 1 18.02 -41.59 9.99
CA MET A 1 18.15 -41.03 8.62
C MET A 1 16.80 -40.84 7.91
N ASP A 2 15.70 -41.36 8.46
CA ASP A 2 14.36 -41.25 7.86
C ASP A 2 13.72 -39.87 7.95
N PHE A 3 14.01 -39.09 8.98
CA PHE A 3 13.44 -37.75 9.17
C PHE A 3 13.81 -36.79 8.03
N LEU A 4 15.06 -36.83 7.56
CA LEU A 4 15.53 -36.02 6.42
C LEU A 4 14.93 -36.49 5.09
N LYS A 5 14.67 -37.79 4.94
CA LYS A 5 13.98 -38.36 3.76
C LYS A 5 12.51 -37.95 3.73
N GLN A 6 11.86 -37.85 4.88
CA GLN A 6 10.48 -37.44 5.04
C GLN A 6 10.27 -35.94 4.77
N ILE A 7 11.20 -35.08 5.23
CA ILE A 7 11.21 -33.65 4.90
C ILE A 7 11.43 -33.44 3.40
N ARG A 8 12.38 -34.17 2.79
CA ARG A 8 12.66 -34.09 1.36
C ARG A 8 11.49 -34.56 0.48
N ARG A 9 10.70 -35.55 0.92
CA ARG A 9 9.47 -35.97 0.24
C ARG A 9 8.35 -34.92 0.32
N ARG A 10 8.12 -34.30 1.49
CA ARG A 10 7.12 -33.21 1.61
C ARG A 10 7.46 -32.01 0.72
N GLN A 11 8.73 -31.64 0.62
CA GLN A 11 9.19 -30.53 -0.23
C GLN A 11 8.99 -30.79 -1.74
N ARG A 12 8.88 -32.06 -2.15
CA ARG A 12 8.71 -32.45 -3.57
C ARG A 12 7.25 -32.50 -4.02
N GLU A 13 6.29 -32.54 -3.08
CA GLU A 13 4.85 -32.53 -3.36
C GLU A 13 4.20 -31.16 -3.17
N ILE A 14 4.98 -30.14 -2.81
CA ILE A 14 4.53 -28.75 -2.89
C ILE A 14 4.58 -28.34 -4.36
N ASN A 15 3.59 -28.77 -5.13
CA ASN A 15 3.33 -28.19 -6.45
C ASN A 15 3.02 -26.70 -6.22
N LEU A 16 3.99 -25.84 -6.44
CA LEU A 16 3.83 -24.38 -6.39
C LEU A 16 2.70 -23.92 -7.32
N SER A 17 2.47 -24.65 -8.40
CA SER A 17 1.31 -24.54 -9.30
C SER A 17 -0.04 -24.74 -8.58
N ASN A 18 -0.11 -25.53 -7.50
CA ASN A 18 -1.33 -25.71 -6.69
C ASN A 18 -1.49 -24.64 -5.59
N ILE A 19 -0.39 -24.01 -5.15
CA ILE A 19 -0.43 -22.86 -4.24
C ILE A 19 -0.80 -21.59 -5.01
N PHE A 20 -0.29 -21.41 -6.22
CA PHE A 20 -0.71 -20.34 -7.13
C PHE A 20 -2.03 -20.62 -7.85
N ASN A 21 -2.63 -21.80 -7.68
CA ASN A 21 -4.01 -22.04 -8.08
C ASN A 21 -4.94 -21.36 -7.07
N PHE A 22 -5.29 -20.12 -7.39
CA PHE A 22 -6.37 -19.36 -6.78
C PHE A 22 -7.76 -20.00 -7.06
N SER A 23 -7.91 -21.30 -6.77
CA SER A 23 -9.09 -22.10 -7.12
C SER A 23 -10.38 -21.78 -6.36
N PRO A 24 -10.41 -20.95 -5.30
CA PRO A 24 -11.69 -20.42 -4.81
C PRO A 24 -11.89 -18.93 -5.11
N LEU A 25 -11.01 -18.26 -5.88
CA LEU A 25 -11.18 -16.83 -6.20
C LEU A 25 -11.80 -16.66 -7.58
N THR A 26 -12.99 -16.05 -7.59
CA THR A 26 -13.70 -15.65 -8.81
C THR A 26 -12.84 -14.64 -9.58
N ASN A 27 -12.84 -14.71 -10.91
CA ASN A 27 -12.00 -13.82 -11.75
C ASN A 27 -12.24 -12.32 -11.48
N ASP A 28 -13.45 -11.95 -11.05
CA ASP A 28 -13.81 -10.57 -10.70
C ASP A 28 -13.13 -10.08 -9.42
N GLU A 29 -12.97 -10.96 -8.43
CA GLU A 29 -12.33 -10.62 -7.15
C GLU A 29 -10.84 -10.39 -7.33
N LYS A 30 -10.20 -11.20 -8.19
CA LYS A 30 -8.79 -11.01 -8.59
C LYS A 30 -8.58 -9.68 -9.28
N ASN A 31 -9.49 -9.31 -10.18
CA ASN A 31 -9.42 -8.05 -10.92
C ASN A 31 -9.69 -6.83 -10.02
N HIS A 32 -10.47 -6.97 -8.96
CA HIS A 32 -10.63 -5.92 -7.95
C HIS A 32 -9.36 -5.79 -7.08
N LEU A 33 -8.80 -6.93 -6.65
CA LEU A 33 -7.56 -6.95 -5.86
C LEU A 33 -6.38 -6.34 -6.63
N ILE A 34 -6.19 -6.69 -7.91
CA ILE A 34 -5.08 -6.14 -8.71
C ILE A 34 -5.17 -4.61 -8.82
N LYS A 35 -6.38 -4.06 -8.89
CA LYS A 35 -6.61 -2.61 -8.93
C LYS A 35 -6.27 -1.94 -7.59
N ILE A 36 -6.63 -2.55 -6.46
CA ILE A 36 -6.31 -2.02 -5.13
C ILE A 36 -4.80 -2.08 -4.88
N TYR A 37 -4.17 -3.22 -5.12
CA TYR A 37 -2.73 -3.36 -4.94
C TYR A 37 -1.94 -2.46 -5.89
N GLY A 38 -2.41 -2.31 -7.14
CA GLY A 38 -1.84 -1.36 -8.10
C GLY A 38 -1.98 0.08 -7.62
N LEU A 39 -3.15 0.48 -7.10
CA LEU A 39 -3.37 1.80 -6.51
C LEU A 39 -2.48 2.05 -5.30
N LEU A 40 -2.34 1.06 -4.42
CA LEU A 40 -1.49 1.14 -3.24
C LEU A 40 -0.02 1.31 -3.63
N ALA A 41 0.48 0.48 -4.55
CA ALA A 41 1.85 0.59 -5.06
C ALA A 41 2.11 1.96 -5.69
N PHE A 42 1.18 2.44 -6.51
CA PHE A 42 1.28 3.76 -7.12
C PHE A 42 1.28 4.87 -6.06
N GLY A 43 0.40 4.80 -5.06
CA GLY A 43 0.39 5.71 -3.91
C GLY A 43 1.71 5.74 -3.17
N THR A 44 2.30 4.57 -2.87
CA THR A 44 3.61 4.49 -2.19
C THR A 44 4.75 5.10 -3.01
N MET A 45 4.75 4.95 -4.34
CA MET A 45 5.74 5.61 -5.20
C MET A 45 5.61 7.13 -5.17
N ILE A 46 4.38 7.64 -5.19
CA ILE A 46 4.12 9.08 -5.09
C ILE A 46 4.52 9.61 -3.73
N THR A 47 4.20 8.93 -2.64
CA THR A 47 4.66 9.29 -1.29
C THR A 47 6.19 9.36 -1.22
N ALA A 48 6.90 8.38 -1.80
CA ALA A 48 8.36 8.37 -1.83
C ALA A 48 8.93 9.55 -2.64
N MET A 49 8.33 9.85 -3.81
CA MET A 49 8.73 10.97 -4.65
C MET A 49 8.48 12.32 -3.97
N SER A 50 7.32 12.51 -3.34
CA SER A 50 6.99 13.72 -2.57
C SER A 50 7.93 13.91 -1.37
N CYS A 51 8.26 12.83 -0.66
CA CYS A 51 9.26 12.87 0.42
C CYS A 51 10.64 13.32 -0.08
N TYR A 52 11.09 12.78 -1.22
CA TYR A 52 12.38 13.16 -1.80
C TYR A 52 12.43 14.63 -2.23
N ILE A 53 11.34 15.12 -2.84
CA ILE A 53 11.20 16.52 -3.27
C ILE A 53 11.23 17.46 -2.05
N ASP A 54 10.51 17.12 -0.98
CA ASP A 54 10.47 17.96 0.23
C ASP A 54 11.83 18.04 0.95
N ILE A 55 12.58 16.93 0.99
CA ILE A 55 13.92 16.92 1.59
C ILE A 55 14.92 17.77 0.79
N THR A 56 14.81 17.77 -0.55
CA THR A 56 15.84 18.29 -1.45
C THR A 56 15.58 19.72 -1.92
N ILE A 57 14.33 20.08 -2.19
CA ILE A 57 13.99 21.27 -2.99
C ILE A 57 13.30 22.35 -2.14
N ILE A 58 12.22 22.02 -1.43
CA ILE A 58 11.41 22.99 -0.67
C ILE A 58 11.01 22.37 0.67
N LYS A 59 11.39 23.00 1.78
CA LYS A 59 10.81 22.69 3.10
C LYS A 59 9.40 23.24 3.18
N ILE A 60 8.41 22.41 2.88
CA ILE A 60 7.02 22.84 3.00
C ILE A 60 6.67 22.93 4.50
N PRO A 61 6.10 24.04 4.99
CA PRO A 61 5.65 24.13 6.36
C PRO A 61 4.59 23.06 6.64
N ARG A 62 4.91 22.21 7.63
CA ARG A 62 4.14 21.01 7.99
C ARG A 62 2.67 21.30 8.34
N PHE A 63 2.39 22.50 8.83
CA PHE A 63 1.03 22.98 9.09
C PHE A 63 0.17 22.99 7.83
N ILE A 64 0.73 23.46 6.71
CA ILE A 64 0.04 23.49 5.41
C ILE A 64 -0.14 22.07 4.86
N ALA A 65 0.86 21.20 5.01
CA ALA A 65 0.74 19.81 4.60
C ALA A 65 -0.34 19.06 5.41
N SER A 66 -0.45 19.33 6.72
CA SER A 66 -1.48 18.75 7.59
C SER A 66 -2.88 19.28 7.28
N ILE A 67 -3.02 20.58 6.98
CA ILE A 67 -4.30 21.16 6.56
C ILE A 67 -4.72 20.56 5.20
N ALA A 68 -3.77 20.39 4.30
CA ALA A 68 -3.99 19.80 2.98
C ALA A 68 -4.42 18.33 3.08
N SER A 69 -3.79 17.53 3.95
CA SER A 69 -4.17 16.13 4.16
C SER A 69 -5.58 16.01 4.75
N LEU A 70 -5.95 16.88 5.70
CA LEU A 70 -7.30 16.91 6.27
C LEU A 70 -8.34 17.30 5.23
N PHE A 71 -8.07 18.36 4.47
CA PHE A 71 -8.96 18.82 3.40
C PHE A 71 -9.14 17.75 2.32
N CYS A 72 -8.05 17.11 1.90
CA CYS A 72 -8.09 16.08 0.86
C CYS A 72 -8.80 14.80 1.35
N SER A 73 -8.62 14.42 2.62
CA SER A 73 -9.35 13.31 3.25
C SER A 73 -10.83 13.61 3.38
N PHE A 74 -11.19 14.83 3.77
CA PHE A 74 -12.58 15.28 3.85
C PHE A 74 -13.24 15.34 2.47
N ALA A 75 -12.53 15.82 1.45
CA ALA A 75 -12.99 15.84 0.06
C ALA A 75 -13.18 14.42 -0.51
N LEU A 76 -12.30 13.48 -0.15
CA LEU A 76 -12.44 12.07 -0.54
C LEU A 76 -13.66 11.43 0.14
N ALA A 77 -13.84 11.67 1.44
CA ALA A 77 -14.95 11.15 2.22
C ALA A 77 -16.30 11.72 1.74
N SER A 78 -16.37 13.04 1.50
CA SER A 78 -17.57 13.70 0.98
C SER A 78 -17.91 13.23 -0.44
N SER A 79 -16.91 13.02 -1.30
CA SER A 79 -17.09 12.46 -2.65
C SER A 79 -17.63 11.03 -2.63
N CYS A 80 -17.27 10.22 -1.62
CA CYS A 80 -17.82 8.89 -1.44
C CYS A 80 -19.29 8.93 -1.00
N THR A 81 -19.66 9.86 -0.12
CA THR A 81 -21.05 10.06 0.33
C THR A 81 -21.93 10.59 -0.80
N TYR A 82 -21.42 11.54 -1.59
CA TYR A 82 -22.17 12.17 -2.69
C TYR A 82 -22.42 11.19 -3.85
N ALA A 83 -21.42 10.36 -4.19
CA ALA A 83 -21.55 9.32 -5.21
C ALA A 83 -22.59 8.25 -4.87
N ARG A 84 -22.88 8.03 -3.57
CA ARG A 84 -23.89 7.06 -3.13
C ARG A 84 -25.32 7.61 -3.17
N TYR A 85 -25.48 8.94 -3.14
CA TYR A 85 -26.79 9.59 -3.11
C TYR A 85 -27.33 9.94 -4.51
N ASN A 86 -26.46 10.29 -5.46
CA ASN A 86 -26.89 10.85 -6.74
C ASN A 86 -26.78 9.91 -7.96
N ASP A 87 -26.44 8.63 -7.79
CA ASP A 87 -26.17 7.63 -8.87
C ASP A 87 -25.37 8.19 -10.07
N THR A 88 -24.61 9.25 -9.80
CA THR A 88 -23.75 9.92 -10.75
C THR A 88 -22.43 9.27 -10.53
N GLN A 89 -21.95 8.55 -11.55
CA GLN A 89 -20.60 8.01 -11.62
C GLN A 89 -19.61 9.16 -11.46
N THR A 90 -19.35 9.56 -10.21
CA THR A 90 -18.32 10.53 -9.87
C THR A 90 -17.03 9.92 -10.38
N SER A 91 -16.50 10.54 -11.44
CA SER A 91 -15.50 9.95 -12.32
C SER A 91 -14.37 9.34 -11.48
N SER A 92 -14.03 8.07 -11.74
CA SER A 92 -12.95 7.34 -11.04
C SER A 92 -11.66 8.17 -10.96
N LYS A 93 -11.43 9.04 -11.96
CA LYS A 93 -10.33 9.99 -12.05
C LYS A 93 -10.27 11.00 -10.89
N THR A 94 -11.40 11.56 -10.45
CA THR A 94 -11.40 12.57 -9.38
C THR A 94 -11.02 11.94 -8.03
N LYS A 95 -11.50 10.72 -7.76
CA LYS A 95 -11.12 9.95 -6.56
C LYS A 95 -9.64 9.59 -6.56
N LEU A 96 -9.08 9.26 -7.72
CA LEU A 96 -7.64 9.05 -7.87
C LEU A 96 -6.86 10.33 -7.54
N ILE A 97 -7.27 11.49 -8.04
CA ILE A 97 -6.60 12.77 -7.75
C ILE A 97 -6.58 13.07 -6.25
N TYR A 98 -7.70 12.89 -5.56
CA TYR A 98 -7.75 13.07 -4.10
C TYR A 98 -6.89 12.05 -3.36
N PHE A 99 -6.90 10.77 -3.78
CA PHE A 99 -6.01 9.76 -3.22
C PHE A 99 -4.52 10.12 -3.39
N LEU A 100 -4.14 10.67 -4.55
CA LEU A 100 -2.80 11.16 -4.81
C LEU A 100 -2.45 12.37 -3.95
N GLY A 101 -3.39 13.30 -3.75
CA GLY A 101 -3.21 14.45 -2.87
C GLY A 101 -2.96 14.04 -1.41
N ILE A 102 -3.69 13.05 -0.92
CA ILE A 102 -3.46 12.47 0.42
C ILE A 102 -2.09 11.77 0.48
N SER A 103 -1.78 10.93 -0.50
CA SER A 103 -0.52 10.16 -0.55
C SER A 103 0.71 11.08 -0.62
N SER A 104 0.63 12.16 -1.39
CA SER A 104 1.69 13.18 -1.47
C SER A 104 1.82 13.96 -0.18
N SER A 105 0.71 14.37 0.43
CA SER A 105 0.72 15.06 1.73
C SER A 105 1.38 14.20 2.80
N ILE A 106 1.05 12.89 2.89
CA ILE A 106 1.70 11.96 3.82
C ILE A 106 3.22 11.91 3.60
N GLY A 107 3.68 11.95 2.35
CA GLY A 107 5.11 11.99 2.01
C GLY A 107 5.83 13.24 2.54
N ILE A 108 5.17 14.39 2.48
CA ILE A 108 5.67 15.65 3.05
C ILE A 108 5.61 15.63 4.59
N LEU A 109 4.62 14.97 5.20
CA LEU A 109 4.53 14.88 6.65
C LEU A 109 5.65 14.01 7.24
N ILE A 110 6.05 12.93 6.55
CA ILE A 110 7.04 11.95 7.04
C ILE A 110 8.49 12.36 6.74
N SER A 111 8.73 13.31 5.83
CA SER A 111 10.06 13.70 5.34
C SER A 111 11.04 14.12 6.43
N ASP A 112 10.61 14.97 7.37
CA ASP A 112 11.46 15.46 8.47
C ASP A 112 11.88 14.32 9.42
N TYR A 113 10.96 13.38 9.65
CA TYR A 113 11.24 12.18 10.44
C TYR A 113 12.26 11.27 9.75
N ILE A 114 12.13 11.09 8.43
CA ILE A 114 13.11 10.34 7.63
C ILE A 114 14.47 11.05 7.64
N ALA A 115 14.49 12.38 7.52
CA ALA A 115 15.73 13.16 7.60
C ALA A 115 16.40 13.05 8.98
N TYR A 116 15.62 12.98 10.05
CA TYR A 116 16.11 12.76 11.41
C TYR A 116 16.70 11.36 11.58
N ILE A 117 16.00 10.30 11.16
CA ILE A 117 16.51 8.92 11.20
C ILE A 117 17.77 8.78 10.36
N ASN A 118 17.81 9.40 9.17
CA ASN A 118 18.97 9.34 8.28
C ASN A 118 20.24 9.96 8.92
N ARG A 119 20.09 10.95 9.80
CA ARG A 119 21.21 11.52 10.58
C ARG A 119 21.67 10.62 11.72
N LEU A 120 20.77 9.85 12.31
CA LEU A 120 21.07 8.91 13.39
C LEU A 120 21.77 7.65 12.84
N ASN A 121 21.08 6.93 11.97
CA ASN A 121 21.55 5.67 11.40
C ASN A 121 20.81 5.37 10.08
N PRO A 122 21.46 5.48 8.91
CA PRO A 122 20.81 5.31 7.62
C PRO A 122 20.36 3.86 7.35
N SER A 123 20.99 2.87 7.98
CA SER A 123 20.66 1.44 7.81
C SER A 123 19.26 1.06 8.34
N ILE A 124 18.66 1.89 9.20
CA ILE A 124 17.35 1.63 9.80
C ILE A 124 16.23 1.79 8.77
N LEU A 125 16.39 2.73 7.82
CA LEU A 125 15.34 3.06 6.86
C LEU A 125 14.97 1.90 5.92
N PRO A 126 15.93 1.26 5.21
CA PRO A 126 15.60 0.09 4.38
C PRO A 126 15.10 -1.08 5.22
N LEU A 127 15.64 -1.28 6.43
CA LEU A 127 15.20 -2.35 7.32
C LEU A 127 13.72 -2.20 7.72
N ALA A 128 13.30 -0.98 8.11
CA ALA A 128 11.92 -0.69 8.46
C ALA A 128 10.98 -0.85 7.25
N PHE A 129 11.43 -0.43 6.06
CA PHE A 129 10.65 -0.57 4.82
C PHE A 129 10.44 -2.04 4.43
N PHE A 130 11.51 -2.84 4.39
CA PHE A 130 11.40 -4.28 4.10
C PHE A 130 10.65 -5.05 5.19
N GLY A 131 10.81 -4.66 6.46
CA GLY A 131 10.02 -5.22 7.56
C GLY A 131 8.52 -5.00 7.36
N SER A 132 8.14 -3.76 7.04
CA SER A 132 6.74 -3.39 6.79
C SER A 132 6.17 -4.13 5.56
N LEU A 133 6.95 -4.21 4.48
CA LEU A 133 6.60 -4.99 3.27
C LEU A 133 6.39 -6.46 3.60
N SER A 134 7.29 -7.08 4.36
CA SER A 134 7.19 -8.50 4.72
C SER A 134 5.90 -8.79 5.51
N ILE A 135 5.58 -7.95 6.49
CA ILE A 135 4.36 -8.08 7.31
C ILE A 135 3.13 -7.88 6.42
N PHE A 136 3.12 -6.83 5.59
CA PHE A 136 2.03 -6.53 4.68
C PHE A 136 1.79 -7.66 3.66
N SER A 137 2.84 -8.23 3.09
CA SER A 137 2.75 -9.37 2.17
C SER A 137 2.22 -10.61 2.86
N CYS A 138 2.67 -10.91 4.08
CA CYS A 138 2.19 -12.05 4.86
C CYS A 138 0.69 -11.94 5.15
N PHE A 139 0.23 -10.77 5.60
CA PHE A 139 -1.20 -10.54 5.84
C PHE A 139 -2.03 -10.49 4.56
N SER A 140 -1.50 -9.90 3.49
CA SER A 140 -2.16 -9.92 2.18
C SER A 140 -2.35 -11.35 1.68
N LEU A 141 -1.32 -12.18 1.78
CA LEU A 141 -1.40 -13.58 1.37
C LEU A 141 -2.37 -14.36 2.29
N SER A 142 -2.32 -14.14 3.60
CA SER A 142 -3.24 -14.77 4.55
C SER A 142 -4.70 -14.39 4.28
N ALA A 143 -4.97 -13.13 3.94
CA ALA A 143 -6.30 -12.65 3.58
C ALA A 143 -6.82 -13.27 2.27
N ILE A 144 -5.93 -13.50 1.30
CA ILE A 144 -6.26 -14.14 0.02
C ILE A 144 -6.53 -15.64 0.19
N PHE A 145 -5.77 -16.32 1.05
CA PHE A 145 -5.88 -17.77 1.28
C PHE A 145 -6.93 -18.15 2.33
N SER A 146 -7.42 -17.21 3.14
CA SER A 146 -8.50 -17.47 4.09
C SER A 146 -9.77 -17.82 3.31
N LYS A 147 -10.09 -19.12 3.28
CA LYS A 147 -11.26 -19.72 2.61
C LYS A 147 -12.61 -19.36 3.25
N ASN A 148 -12.63 -18.53 4.29
CA ASN A 148 -13.84 -18.05 4.92
C ASN A 148 -14.09 -16.58 4.53
N ARG A 149 -15.01 -16.41 3.58
CA ARG A 149 -15.96 -15.30 3.59
C ARG A 149 -17.30 -15.84 4.03
#